data_AF-A0A2G2YEJ8-F1
#
_entry.id   AF-A0A2G2YEJ8-F1
#
_cell.length_a   1.000
_cell.length_b   1.000
_cell.length_c   1.000
_cell.angle_alpha   90.00
_cell.angle_beta   90.00
_cell.angle_gamma   90.00
#
_symmetry.space_group_name_H-M   'P 1'
#
loop_
_entity.id
_entity.type
_entity.pdbx_description
1 polymer ?
#
loop_
_entity_poly.entity_id
_entity_poly.type
_entity_poly.pdbx_seq_one_letter_code
_entity_poly.pdbx_strand_id
1 'polypeptide(L)'
;MVLDALIKIKNKINPFLTIRRSYREGICGSCAMNIDSCNGLTCLTKISSNYELTITPLPHMFVIKDMVVDMTNFYNQYKSIEPCLKRKTPAPLLERRYRK
;
A
#
# COMPACT_ATOMS: atom_id res chain seq x y z
N MET A 1 -6.05 4.51 14.59
CA MET A 1 -4.85 4.55 13.72
C MET A 1 -4.95 5.74 12.78
N VAL A 2 -3.84 6.15 12.16
CA VAL A 2 -3.82 7.28 11.20
C VAL A 2 -4.84 7.08 10.09
N LEU A 3 -4.99 5.85 9.59
CA LEU A 3 -5.99 5.50 8.58
C LEU A 3 -7.43 5.80 9.03
N ASP A 4 -7.76 5.59 10.31
CA ASP A 4 -9.12 5.85 10.82
C ASP A 4 -9.43 7.35 10.83
N ALA A 5 -8.44 8.18 11.15
CA ALA A 5 -8.58 9.63 11.06
C ALA A 5 -8.75 10.08 9.60
N LEU A 6 -7.96 9.56 8.67
CA LEU A 6 -8.11 9.86 7.24
C LEU A 6 -9.49 9.46 6.71
N ILE A 7 -10.02 8.30 7.12
CA ILE A 7 -11.37 7.86 6.77
C ILE A 7 -12.42 8.79 7.40
N LYS A 8 -12.24 9.20 8.67
CA LYS A 8 -13.14 10.14 9.33
C LYS A 8 -13.17 11.48 8.62
N ILE A 9 -12.02 12.02 8.23
CA ILE A 9 -11.90 13.26 7.44
C ILE A 9 -12.63 13.08 6.12
N LYS A 10 -12.34 12.00 5.37
CA LYS A 10 -12.99 11.74 4.09
C LYS A 10 -14.52 11.67 4.23
N ASN A 11 -15.02 10.97 5.22
CA ASN A 11 -16.46 10.70 5.32
C ASN A 11 -17.26 11.87 5.92
N LYS A 12 -16.66 12.68 6.81
CA LYS A 12 -17.39 13.68 7.61
C LYS A 12 -17.00 15.12 7.31
N ILE A 13 -15.83 15.38 6.75
CA ILE A 13 -15.27 16.73 6.62
C ILE A 13 -15.04 17.06 5.15
N ASN A 14 -14.33 16.21 4.41
CA ASN A 14 -13.98 16.45 3.02
C ASN A 14 -14.07 15.15 2.18
N PRO A 15 -15.19 14.91 1.48
CA PRO A 15 -15.37 13.72 0.64
C PRO A 15 -14.43 13.65 -0.57
N PHE A 16 -13.82 14.77 -0.97
CA PHE A 16 -12.90 14.82 -2.10
C PHE A 16 -11.52 14.23 -1.79
N LEU A 17 -11.13 14.12 -0.51
CA LEU A 17 -9.87 13.52 -0.08
C LEU A 17 -9.76 12.07 -0.59
N THR A 18 -8.73 11.80 -1.37
CA THR A 18 -8.51 10.50 -2.01
C THR A 18 -7.35 9.77 -1.35
N ILE A 19 -7.61 8.53 -0.90
CA ILE A 19 -6.63 7.66 -0.26
C ILE A 19 -6.76 6.24 -0.81
N ARG A 20 -5.65 5.49 -0.88
CA ARG A 20 -5.70 4.04 -1.09
C ARG A 20 -5.79 3.32 0.26
N ARG A 21 -6.75 2.40 0.35
CA ARG A 21 -6.91 1.49 1.48
C ARG A 21 -7.57 0.19 1.03
N SER A 22 -7.29 -0.90 1.72
CA SER A 22 -8.01 -2.17 1.56
C SER A 22 -8.08 -2.87 2.91
N TYR A 23 -7.15 -3.80 3.16
CA TYR A 23 -6.92 -4.46 4.45
C TYR A 23 -6.40 -3.46 5.49
N ARG A 24 -6.79 -3.61 6.75
CA ARG A 24 -6.53 -2.65 7.85
C ARG A 24 -5.58 -3.18 8.92
N GLU A 25 -4.95 -4.32 8.64
CA GLU A 25 -4.05 -5.05 9.54
C GLU A 25 -2.61 -5.11 8.98
N GLY A 26 -2.28 -4.26 8.01
CA GLY A 26 -0.91 -4.09 7.51
C GLY A 26 -0.46 -5.11 6.46
N ILE A 27 -1.32 -6.04 6.02
CA ILE A 27 -0.90 -7.13 5.14
C ILE A 27 -0.75 -6.73 3.66
N CYS A 28 -1.58 -5.83 3.16
CA CYS A 28 -1.65 -5.53 1.72
C CYS A 28 -0.71 -4.41 1.25
N GLY A 29 -0.17 -3.62 2.16
CA GLY A 29 0.66 -2.46 1.84
C GLY A 29 -0.05 -1.28 1.14
N SER A 30 -1.36 -1.34 0.88
CA SER A 30 -2.05 -0.34 0.04
C SER A 30 -2.10 1.07 0.63
N CYS A 31 -1.96 1.23 1.95
CA CYS A 31 -2.10 2.50 2.66
C CYS A 31 -0.73 3.10 3.07
N ALA A 32 0.32 2.77 2.32
CA ALA A 32 1.66 3.32 2.47
C ALA A 32 1.67 4.81 2.14
N MET A 33 2.14 5.62 3.07
CA MET A 33 2.26 7.08 2.96
C MET A 33 3.50 7.54 3.75
N ASN A 34 3.88 8.80 3.59
CA ASN A 34 4.87 9.42 4.44
C ASN A 34 4.17 10.09 5.64
N ILE A 35 4.58 9.73 6.85
CA ILE A 35 4.00 10.15 8.12
C ILE A 35 5.15 10.76 8.94
N ASP A 36 5.11 12.07 9.15
CA ASP A 36 6.17 12.84 9.84
C ASP A 36 7.57 12.55 9.27
N SER A 37 7.72 12.66 7.94
CA SER A 37 8.95 12.37 7.18
C SER A 37 9.35 10.88 7.14
N CYS A 38 8.65 9.99 7.84
CA CYS A 38 8.91 8.55 7.81
C CYS A 38 7.90 7.80 6.94
N ASN A 39 8.36 6.95 6.04
CA ASN A 39 7.46 6.09 5.25
C ASN A 39 6.89 4.97 6.13
N GLY A 40 5.56 4.81 6.11
CA GLY A 40 4.88 3.81 6.93
C GLY A 40 3.48 3.47 6.46
N LEU A 41 2.87 2.49 7.11
CA LEU A 41 1.49 2.06 6.85
C LEU A 41 0.53 2.79 7.78
N THR A 42 -0.32 3.66 7.23
CA THR A 42 -1.28 4.45 8.02
C THR A 42 -2.24 3.59 8.85
N CYS A 43 -2.49 2.33 8.46
CA CYS A 43 -3.33 1.41 9.23
C CYS A 43 -2.66 0.85 10.49
N LEU A 44 -1.32 0.90 10.58
CA LEU A 44 -0.56 0.44 11.75
C LEU A 44 -0.03 1.61 12.61
N THR A 45 0.02 2.81 12.05
CA THR A 45 0.53 3.98 12.77
C THR A 45 -0.50 4.53 13.75
N LYS A 46 -0.12 4.64 15.02
CA LYS A 46 -0.92 5.26 16.09
C LYS A 46 -0.88 6.79 15.96
N ILE A 47 -2.00 7.42 16.32
CA ILE A 47 -2.07 8.89 16.41
C ILE A 47 -1.72 9.27 17.85
N SER A 48 -0.81 10.22 18.02
CA SER A 48 -0.51 10.86 19.29
C SER A 48 -1.34 12.14 19.43
N SER A 49 -1.84 12.45 20.64
CA SER A 49 -2.53 13.71 20.93
C SER A 49 -1.60 14.90 21.17
N ASN A 50 -0.29 14.64 21.24
CA ASN A 50 0.65 15.60 21.82
C ASN A 50 1.25 16.56 20.79
N TYR A 51 1.05 16.32 19.49
CA TYR A 51 1.61 17.15 18.42
C TYR A 51 0.80 16.99 17.14
N GLU A 52 1.03 17.91 16.20
CA GLU A 52 0.44 17.88 14.87
C GLU A 52 1.17 16.89 13.96
N LEU A 53 0.42 15.95 13.38
CA LEU A 53 0.95 14.91 12.52
C LEU A 53 0.79 15.32 11.04
N THR A 54 1.90 15.34 10.29
CA THR A 54 1.92 15.70 8.88
C THR A 54 1.94 14.44 8.02
N ILE A 55 1.00 14.34 7.08
CA ILE A 55 0.91 13.22 6.14
C ILE A 55 1.13 13.74 4.73
N THR A 56 2.05 13.11 4.01
CA THR A 56 2.30 13.37 2.59
C THR A 56 2.27 12.07 1.80
N PRO A 57 2.09 12.12 0.46
CA PRO A 57 2.22 10.96 -0.39
C PRO A 57 3.63 10.35 -0.28
N LEU A 58 3.82 9.13 -0.81
CA LEU A 58 5.16 8.54 -0.86
C LEU A 58 6.14 9.46 -1.61
N PRO A 59 7.34 9.72 -1.05
CA PRO A 59 8.29 10.67 -1.62
C PRO A 59 8.82 10.17 -2.97
N HIS A 60 9.17 11.11 -3.85
CA HIS A 60 9.71 10.84 -5.19
C HIS A 60 8.83 9.98 -6.11
N MET A 61 7.52 9.93 -5.86
CA MET A 61 6.55 9.27 -6.73
C MET A 61 5.62 10.31 -7.38
N PHE A 62 5.19 10.05 -8.61
CA PHE A 62 4.19 10.91 -9.26
C PHE A 62 2.85 10.78 -8.55
N VAL A 63 2.29 11.90 -8.11
CA VAL A 63 0.97 11.94 -7.46
C VAL A 63 -0.12 11.96 -8.53
N ILE A 64 -1.03 10.99 -8.49
CA ILE A 64 -2.21 10.96 -9.36
C ILE A 64 -3.26 11.91 -8.79
N LYS A 65 -3.56 11.77 -7.49
CA LYS A 65 -4.52 12.60 -6.77
C LYS A 65 -4.33 12.48 -5.26
N ASP A 66 -4.24 13.59 -4.54
CA ASP A 66 -4.10 13.65 -3.08
C ASP A 66 -3.01 12.69 -2.57
N MET A 67 -3.37 11.65 -1.80
CA MET A 67 -2.45 10.66 -1.24
C MET A 67 -2.27 9.42 -2.12
N VAL A 68 -2.74 9.46 -3.37
CA VAL A 68 -2.64 8.35 -4.33
C VAL A 68 -1.52 8.61 -5.32
N VAL A 69 -0.49 7.77 -5.26
CA VAL A 69 0.67 7.81 -6.17
C VAL A 69 0.58 6.78 -7.30
N ASP A 70 1.28 7.05 -8.39
CA ASP A 70 1.49 6.09 -9.46
C ASP A 70 2.52 5.02 -9.05
N MET A 71 2.09 3.75 -9.11
CA MET A 71 2.90 2.58 -8.75
C MET A 71 3.35 1.79 -9.99
N THR A 72 3.06 2.29 -11.20
CA THR A 72 3.34 1.58 -12.45
C THR A 72 4.82 1.26 -12.59
N ASN A 73 5.70 2.23 -12.36
CA ASN A 73 7.15 2.02 -12.41
C ASN A 73 7.62 0.97 -11.38
N PHE A 74 7.14 1.06 -10.13
CA PHE A 74 7.47 0.10 -9.07
C PHE A 74 7.09 -1.34 -9.47
N TYR A 75 5.89 -1.54 -10.00
CA TYR A 75 5.46 -2.87 -10.44
C TYR A 75 6.19 -3.36 -11.69
N ASN A 76 6.59 -2.47 -12.60
CA ASN A 76 7.37 -2.84 -13.76
C ASN A 76 8.77 -3.34 -13.37
N GLN A 77 9.42 -2.69 -12.39
CA GLN A 77 10.69 -3.15 -11.82
C GLN A 77 10.55 -4.50 -11.12
N TYR A 78 9.45 -4.73 -10.40
CA TYR A 78 9.18 -6.05 -9.81
C TYR A 78 8.97 -7.14 -10.88
N LYS A 79 8.32 -6.83 -12.00
CA LYS A 79 8.13 -7.78 -13.10
C LYS A 79 9.43 -8.10 -13.84
N SER A 80 10.35 -7.14 -13.99
CA SER A 80 11.58 -7.33 -14.76
C SER A 80 12.54 -8.35 -14.16
N ILE A 81 12.44 -8.61 -12.86
CA ILE A 81 13.23 -9.67 -12.20
C ILE A 81 12.61 -11.06 -12.33
N GLU A 82 11.45 -11.17 -12.99
CA GLU A 82 10.69 -12.41 -13.19
C GLU A 82 10.56 -13.25 -11.90
N PRO A 83 9.82 -12.75 -10.90
CA PRO A 83 9.79 -13.28 -9.53
C PRO A 83 8.94 -14.54 -9.42
N CYS A 84 9.27 -15.55 -10.20
CA CYS A 84 8.60 -16.84 -10.26
C CYS A 84 9.63 -17.97 -10.35
N LEU A 85 9.18 -19.19 -10.02
CA LEU A 85 10.04 -20.37 -10.11
C LEU A 85 10.34 -20.70 -11.57
N LYS A 86 11.59 -20.49 -11.99
CA LYS A 86 12.09 -20.91 -13.30
C LYS A 86 12.73 -22.29 -13.20
N ARG A 87 12.16 -23.28 -13.91
CA ARG A 87 12.70 -24.63 -14.00
C ARG A 87 13.44 -24.81 -15.31
N LYS A 88 14.64 -25.43 -15.29
CA LYS A 88 15.37 -25.82 -16.50
C LYS A 88 14.65 -26.92 -17.28
N THR A 89 14.03 -27.85 -16.55
CA THR A 89 13.25 -28.96 -17.10
C THR A 89 11.76 -28.67 -16.89
N PRO A 90 10.88 -28.97 -17.87
CA PRO A 90 9.45 -28.84 -17.68
C PRO A 90 8.98 -29.56 -16.42
N ALA A 91 7.99 -29.00 -15.73
CA ALA A 91 7.37 -29.73 -14.63
C ALA A 91 6.82 -31.06 -15.16
N PRO A 92 7.03 -32.19 -14.46
CA PRO A 92 6.33 -33.41 -14.81
C PRO A 92 4.83 -33.12 -14.81
N LEU A 93 4.10 -33.70 -15.76
CA LEU A 93 2.64 -33.58 -15.85
C LEU A 93 2.04 -33.99 -14.51
N LEU A 94 1.70 -33.00 -13.68
CA LEU A 94 1.10 -33.24 -12.39
C LEU A 94 -0.35 -33.65 -12.65
N GLU A 95 -0.66 -34.95 -12.49
CA GLU A 95 -1.98 -35.33 -12.03
C GLU A 95 -2.30 -34.46 -10.82
N ARG A 96 -3.37 -33.67 -10.94
CA ARG A 96 -3.86 -32.78 -9.88
C ARG A 96 -4.31 -33.60 -8.68
N ARG A 97 -3.37 -34.06 -7.84
CA ARG A 97 -3.69 -34.44 -6.47
C ARG A 97 -3.98 -33.14 -5.73
N TYR A 98 -5.25 -32.77 -5.71
CA TYR A 98 -5.81 -31.89 -4.70
C TYR A 98 -5.35 -32.42 -3.34
N ARG A 99 -4.36 -31.76 -2.73
CA ARG A 99 -4.14 -31.91 -1.30
C ARG A 99 -5.32 -31.22 -0.64
N LYS A 100 -6.19 -32.03 -0.03
CA LYS A 100 -7.20 -31.57 0.93
C LYS A 100 -6.52 -30.83 2.07
#